data_AF-A0A3M1L4L9-F1
#
_entry.id   AF-A0A3M1L4L9-F1
#
_cell.length_a   1.000
_cell.length_b   1.000
_cell.length_c   1.000
_cell.angle_alpha   90.00
_cell.angle_beta   90.00
_cell.angle_gamma   90.00
#
_symmetry.space_group_name_H-M   'P 1'
#
loop_
_entity.id
_entity.type
_entity.pdbx_description
1 polymer ?
#
loop_
_entity_poly.entity_id
_entity_poly.type
_entity_poly.pdbx_seq_one_letter_code
_entity_poly.pdbx_strand_id
1 'polypeptide(L)'
;LYGDLHAHMISLPLMLLALGLAMGEVWRRRRGSRGPALLALLLAALTVGALRATNTWDYPTFLGLMGAAMLLGYLASPRPADSPVHPSWALLEQVGGRFLLFAFLTWLFFQPYVAHYATAYASIQLWKGSKTPLWAYLAIHGLFLFPIVTWLVVQVRRGGETRRPRSAGGVQEPGSKVADLSGEGAPARWEQEAAGGQGGLVAWLILLGVLALGMAVLGYRAALVVLPVGGLAAWVLLAAEERWAATGEAIAPTLPGRFLALLVGLALAITLGVEVIVLKGDISRMNTVFKFYLQVWVLLGVSAAVTLVWVAPRPVRWSHTARRWWWGLLLALRFAAALYPLLATRARVRDRYVREIGPTLDGMAFLS
;
A
#
# COMPACT_ATOMS: atom_id res chain seq x y z
N LEU A 1 6.43 33.56 -3.75
CA LEU A 1 5.59 32.76 -2.80
C LEU A 1 5.97 31.25 -2.77
N TYR A 2 7.26 30.88 -2.85
CA TYR A 2 7.72 29.48 -2.88
C TYR A 2 8.28 28.97 -1.54
N GLY A 3 8.03 29.68 -0.44
CA GLY A 3 8.60 29.38 0.88
C GLY A 3 7.57 29.27 2.01
N ASP A 4 6.28 29.23 1.71
CA ASP A 4 5.27 29.00 2.74
C ASP A 4 5.30 27.52 3.17
N LEU A 5 5.34 27.29 4.49
CA LEU A 5 5.31 25.95 5.05
C LEU A 5 3.89 25.42 4.92
N HIS A 6 3.60 24.83 3.77
CA HIS A 6 2.27 24.33 3.50
C HIS A 6 1.95 23.17 4.45
N ALA A 7 0.71 23.14 4.90
CA ALA A 7 0.24 22.19 5.92
C ALA A 7 0.49 20.71 5.53
N HIS A 8 0.44 20.39 4.23
CA HIS A 8 0.76 19.07 3.71
C HIS A 8 2.27 18.72 3.74
N MET A 9 3.17 19.70 3.75
CA MET A 9 4.62 19.46 3.99
C MET A 9 4.88 19.15 5.47
N ILE A 10 4.17 19.81 6.39
CA ILE A 10 4.21 19.52 7.84
C ILE A 10 3.72 18.10 8.13
N SER A 11 2.75 17.61 7.36
CA SER A 11 2.18 16.27 7.54
C SER A 11 3.13 15.12 7.19
N LEU A 12 4.17 15.35 6.35
CA LEU A 12 5.10 14.30 5.89
C LEU A 12 5.78 13.51 7.02
N PRO A 13 6.44 14.14 8.02
CA PRO A 13 7.02 13.40 9.15
C PRO A 13 5.96 12.69 10.00
N LEU A 14 4.76 13.26 10.15
CA LEU A 14 3.65 12.63 10.88
C LEU A 14 3.15 11.38 10.16
N MET A 15 3.05 11.42 8.82
CA MET A 15 2.72 10.25 8.00
C MET A 15 3.74 9.13 8.20
N LEU A 16 5.05 9.43 8.16
CA LEU A 16 6.09 8.44 8.39
C LEU A 16 6.05 7.85 9.81
N LEU A 17 5.80 8.68 10.84
CA LEU A 17 5.62 8.20 12.21
C LEU A 17 4.38 7.30 12.32
N ALA A 18 3.26 7.67 11.70
CA ALA A 18 2.05 6.85 11.68
C ALA A 18 2.27 5.50 10.97
N LEU A 19 3.05 5.46 9.88
CA LEU A 19 3.47 4.21 9.24
C LEU A 19 4.29 3.32 10.18
N GLY A 20 5.25 3.91 10.89
CA GLY A 20 6.08 3.20 11.87
C GLY A 20 5.25 2.62 13.02
N LEU A 21 4.29 3.39 13.54
CA LEU A 21 3.38 2.96 14.60
C LEU A 21 2.42 1.85 14.14
N ALA A 22 1.91 1.94 12.91
CA ALA A 22 1.09 0.88 12.30
C ALA A 22 1.87 -0.43 12.13
N MET A 23 3.11 -0.35 11.63
CA MET A 23 4.01 -1.52 11.55
C MET A 23 4.36 -2.08 12.93
N GLY A 24 4.56 -1.20 13.92
CA GLY A 24 4.81 -1.56 15.31
C GLY A 24 3.65 -2.33 15.96
N GLU A 25 2.40 -1.94 15.69
CA GLU A 25 1.20 -2.68 16.12
C GLU A 25 1.19 -4.10 15.55
N VAL A 26 1.40 -4.23 14.24
CA VAL A 26 1.46 -5.51 13.53
C VAL A 26 2.54 -6.43 14.14
N TRP A 27 3.73 -5.90 14.39
CA TRP A 27 4.86 -6.66 14.94
C TRP A 27 4.68 -7.07 16.40
N ARG A 28 4.14 -6.17 17.23
CA ARG A 28 3.84 -6.42 18.65
C ARG A 28 2.84 -7.56 18.81
N ARG A 29 1.78 -7.55 18.01
CA ARG A 29 0.75 -8.59 17.96
C ARG A 29 1.31 -9.96 17.59
N ARG A 30 2.17 -10.02 16.56
CA ARG A 30 2.83 -11.27 16.15
C ARG A 30 3.71 -11.86 17.25
N ARG A 31 4.44 -11.01 17.99
CA ARG A 31 5.30 -11.46 19.10
C ARG A 31 4.54 -11.81 20.39
N GLY A 32 3.21 -11.62 20.43
CA GLY A 32 2.44 -11.74 21.68
C GLY A 32 2.90 -10.78 22.78
N SER A 33 3.63 -9.72 22.42
CA SER A 33 4.26 -8.83 23.40
C SER A 33 3.25 -7.88 24.01
N ARG A 34 3.19 -7.86 25.35
CA ARG A 34 2.48 -6.85 26.14
C ARG A 34 3.37 -5.65 26.50
N GLY A 35 4.41 -5.36 25.70
CA GLY A 35 5.17 -4.10 25.79
C GLY A 35 4.23 -2.87 25.76
N PRO A 36 4.72 -1.62 25.76
CA PRO A 36 3.89 -0.44 26.09
C PRO A 36 2.83 -0.14 25.01
N ALA A 37 1.81 -0.99 24.91
CA ALA A 37 0.79 -1.04 23.88
C ALA A 37 -0.15 0.14 24.03
N LEU A 38 -0.45 0.51 25.28
CA LEU A 38 -1.16 1.73 25.60
C LEU A 38 -0.39 2.96 25.14
N LEU A 39 0.91 3.08 25.44
CA LEU A 39 1.73 4.20 24.97
C LEU A 39 1.77 4.27 23.44
N ALA A 40 1.98 3.13 22.77
CA ALA A 40 1.96 3.06 21.31
C ALA A 40 0.59 3.47 20.72
N LEU A 41 -0.51 3.09 21.38
CA LEU A 41 -1.87 3.48 20.99
C LEU A 41 -2.10 4.98 21.19
N LEU A 42 -1.66 5.54 22.32
CA LEU A 42 -1.74 6.97 22.63
C LEU A 42 -0.90 7.80 21.63
N LEU A 43 0.33 7.36 21.34
CA LEU A 43 1.18 7.99 20.34
C LEU A 43 0.59 7.89 18.93
N ALA A 44 0.00 6.75 18.58
CA ALA A 44 -0.71 6.58 17.32
C ALA A 44 -1.91 7.53 17.24
N ALA A 45 -2.72 7.62 18.29
CA ALA A 45 -3.89 8.48 18.34
C ALA A 45 -3.49 9.96 18.25
N LEU A 46 -2.42 10.37 18.93
CA LEU A 46 -1.87 11.71 18.87
C LEU A 46 -1.35 12.03 17.46
N THR A 47 -0.58 11.12 16.86
CA THR A 47 0.03 11.31 15.53
C THR A 47 -1.04 11.37 14.44
N VAL A 48 -1.96 10.41 14.41
CA VAL A 48 -3.04 10.38 13.42
C VAL A 48 -4.04 11.51 13.66
N GLY A 49 -4.35 11.84 14.91
CA GLY A 49 -5.13 13.03 15.25
C GLY A 49 -4.50 14.33 14.71
N ALA A 50 -3.17 14.48 14.81
CA ALA A 50 -2.44 15.64 14.28
C ALA A 50 -2.53 15.75 12.76
N LEU A 51 -2.69 14.65 12.03
CA LEU A 51 -2.96 14.68 10.59
C LEU A 51 -4.27 15.42 10.28
N ARG A 52 -5.29 15.36 11.14
CA ARG A 52 -6.52 16.12 10.93
C ARG A 52 -6.27 17.64 10.87
N ALA A 53 -5.36 18.12 11.72
CA ALA A 53 -5.00 19.53 11.83
C ALA A 53 -3.98 20.00 10.78
N THR A 54 -3.03 19.13 10.42
CA THR A 54 -1.97 19.45 9.45
C THR A 54 -2.39 19.19 8.00
N ASN A 55 -3.11 18.11 7.72
CA ASN A 55 -3.71 17.85 6.42
C ASN A 55 -4.93 16.95 6.57
N THR A 56 -6.11 17.57 6.64
CA THR A 56 -7.38 16.89 6.95
C THR A 56 -7.67 15.66 6.07
N TRP A 57 -7.14 15.62 4.84
CA TRP A 57 -7.36 14.53 3.89
C TRP A 57 -6.46 13.32 4.11
N ASP A 58 -5.38 13.44 4.89
CA ASP A 58 -4.55 12.30 5.29
C ASP A 58 -5.20 11.52 6.45
N TYR A 59 -6.01 12.21 7.27
CA TYR A 59 -6.64 11.61 8.46
C TYR A 59 -7.44 10.33 8.14
N PRO A 60 -8.38 10.29 7.16
CA PRO A 60 -9.12 9.08 6.84
C PRO A 60 -8.22 7.92 6.41
N THR A 61 -7.19 8.21 5.62
CA THR A 61 -6.23 7.20 5.13
C THR A 61 -5.48 6.56 6.28
N PHE A 62 -4.91 7.36 7.18
CA PHE A 62 -4.09 6.85 8.29
C PHE A 62 -4.92 6.27 9.44
N LEU A 63 -6.15 6.74 9.63
CA LEU A 63 -7.14 6.09 10.51
C LEU A 63 -7.45 4.68 10.00
N GLY A 64 -7.80 4.54 8.72
CA GLY A 64 -8.09 3.26 8.08
C GLY A 64 -6.87 2.32 8.05
N LEU A 65 -5.68 2.85 7.74
CA LEU A 65 -4.43 2.09 7.76
C LEU A 65 -4.14 1.50 9.15
N MET A 66 -4.31 2.28 10.22
CA MET A 66 -4.11 1.78 11.57
C MET A 66 -5.12 0.66 11.92
N GLY A 67 -6.39 0.82 11.53
CA GLY A 67 -7.39 -0.26 11.69
C GLY A 67 -7.01 -1.52 10.92
N ALA A 68 -6.56 -1.39 9.67
CA ALA A 68 -6.08 -2.51 8.86
C ALA A 68 -4.82 -3.16 9.46
N ALA A 69 -3.93 -2.37 10.06
CA ALA A 69 -2.75 -2.86 10.77
C ALA A 69 -3.12 -3.64 12.05
N MET A 70 -4.10 -3.17 12.83
CA MET A 70 -4.64 -3.92 13.97
C MET A 70 -5.23 -5.26 13.54
N LEU A 71 -6.01 -5.27 12.45
CA LEU A 71 -6.57 -6.49 11.88
C LEU A 71 -5.49 -7.44 11.40
N LEU A 72 -4.52 -6.95 10.62
CA LEU A 72 -3.40 -7.75 10.12
C LEU A 72 -2.57 -8.34 11.27
N GLY A 73 -2.30 -7.54 12.31
CA GLY A 73 -1.63 -7.99 13.52
C GLY A 73 -2.41 -9.10 14.23
N TYR A 74 -3.73 -8.93 14.43
CA TYR A 74 -4.59 -9.94 15.03
C TYR A 74 -4.64 -11.25 14.24
N LEU A 75 -4.72 -11.17 12.90
CA LEU A 75 -4.69 -12.35 12.02
C LEU A 75 -3.34 -13.07 12.02
N ALA A 76 -2.25 -12.37 12.36
CA ALA A 76 -0.90 -12.92 12.45
C ALA A 76 -0.47 -13.27 13.89
N SER A 77 -1.34 -13.08 14.88
CA SER A 77 -1.07 -13.44 16.27
C SER A 77 -1.21 -14.96 16.47
N PRO A 78 -0.26 -15.62 17.17
CA PRO A 78 -0.43 -17.01 17.59
C PRO A 78 -1.69 -17.14 18.44
N ARG A 79 -2.59 -18.05 18.05
CA ARG A 79 -3.80 -18.37 18.83
C ARG A 79 -3.54 -19.62 19.66
N PRO A 80 -3.86 -19.62 20.97
CA PRO A 80 -3.95 -20.86 21.73
C PRO A 80 -5.01 -21.76 21.09
N ALA A 81 -4.67 -23.02 20.79
CA ALA A 81 -5.58 -23.98 20.17
C ALA A 81 -6.88 -24.17 20.98
N ASP A 82 -6.79 -24.03 22.31
CA ASP A 82 -7.88 -24.27 23.25
C ASP A 82 -8.51 -22.97 23.79
N SER A 83 -8.52 -21.88 23.02
CA SER A 83 -9.16 -20.64 23.48
C SER A 83 -10.68 -20.84 23.62
N PRO A 84 -11.28 -20.63 24.80
CA PRO A 84 -12.72 -20.81 25.02
C PRO A 84 -13.57 -19.70 24.37
N VAL A 85 -12.93 -18.67 23.81
CA VAL A 85 -13.61 -17.51 23.22
C VAL A 85 -13.84 -17.74 21.74
N HIS A 86 -15.09 -17.60 21.30
CA HIS A 86 -15.43 -17.72 19.88
C HIS A 86 -14.65 -16.68 19.04
N PRO A 87 -14.12 -17.04 17.86
CA PRO A 87 -13.23 -16.17 17.07
C PRO A 87 -13.81 -14.79 16.74
N SER A 88 -15.13 -14.70 16.52
CA SER A 88 -15.82 -13.43 16.23
C SER A 88 -15.83 -12.47 17.41
N TRP A 89 -15.99 -12.97 18.63
CA TRP A 89 -15.97 -12.15 19.83
C TRP A 89 -14.56 -11.64 20.13
N ALA A 90 -13.55 -12.51 19.98
CA ALA A 90 -12.15 -12.13 20.09
C ALA A 90 -11.75 -11.05 19.06
N LEU A 91 -12.30 -11.11 17.84
CA LEU A 91 -12.08 -10.07 16.82
C LEU A 91 -12.73 -8.73 17.24
N LEU A 92 -13.99 -8.75 17.67
CA LEU A 92 -14.71 -7.55 18.11
C LEU A 92 -14.01 -6.88 19.29
N GLU A 93 -13.60 -7.66 20.30
CA GLU A 93 -12.93 -7.13 21.48
C GLU A 93 -11.53 -6.62 21.14
N GLN A 94 -10.70 -7.45 20.49
CA GLN A 94 -9.29 -7.16 20.33
C GLN A 94 -8.95 -6.24 19.16
N VAL A 95 -9.82 -6.15 18.15
CA VAL A 95 -9.65 -5.25 17.00
C VAL A 95 -10.68 -4.14 17.07
N GLY A 96 -11.96 -4.47 17.16
CA GLY A 96 -13.06 -3.49 17.21
C GLY A 96 -12.95 -2.52 18.38
N GLY A 97 -12.91 -3.02 19.61
CA GLY A 97 -12.82 -2.19 20.82
C GLY A 97 -11.57 -1.32 20.85
N ARG A 98 -10.42 -1.87 20.43
CA ARG A 98 -9.17 -1.12 20.31
C ARG A 98 -9.20 -0.06 19.22
N PHE A 99 -9.79 -0.35 18.07
CA PHE A 99 -9.97 0.63 17.00
C PHE A 99 -10.91 1.77 17.43
N LEU A 100 -12.00 1.45 18.12
CA LEU A 100 -12.93 2.45 18.68
C LEU A 100 -12.24 3.33 19.70
N LEU A 101 -11.47 2.75 20.63
CA LEU A 101 -10.68 3.51 21.59
C LEU A 101 -9.65 4.42 20.89
N PHE A 102 -8.93 3.89 19.90
CA PHE A 102 -8.00 4.66 19.09
C PHE A 102 -8.69 5.83 18.36
N ALA A 103 -9.79 5.57 17.65
CA ALA A 103 -10.55 6.58 16.93
C ALA A 103 -11.09 7.66 17.89
N PHE A 104 -11.63 7.25 19.04
CA PHE A 104 -12.07 8.15 20.10
C PHE A 104 -10.91 9.02 20.61
N LEU A 105 -9.73 8.45 20.88
CA LEU A 105 -8.56 9.22 21.32
C LEU A 105 -8.07 10.21 20.26
N THR A 106 -8.12 9.86 18.96
CA THR A 106 -7.78 10.83 17.90
C THR A 106 -8.70 12.03 17.90
N TRP A 107 -9.99 11.82 18.19
CA TRP A 107 -10.98 12.88 18.33
C TRP A 107 -10.78 13.67 19.63
N LEU A 108 -10.56 12.99 20.75
CA LEU A 108 -10.40 13.60 22.07
C LEU A 108 -9.19 14.54 22.11
N PHE A 109 -8.02 14.09 21.63
CA PHE A 109 -6.79 14.90 21.66
C PHE A 109 -6.86 16.14 20.77
N PHE A 110 -7.70 16.12 19.74
CA PHE A 110 -7.87 17.22 18.80
C PHE A 110 -9.26 17.86 18.87
N GLN A 111 -9.99 17.62 19.96
CA GLN A 111 -11.34 18.15 20.15
C GLN A 111 -11.36 19.69 20.08
N PRO A 112 -10.40 20.44 20.67
CA PRO A 112 -10.38 21.89 20.53
C PRO A 112 -10.27 22.33 19.07
N TYR A 113 -9.41 21.67 18.29
CA TYR A 113 -9.30 21.94 16.86
C TYR A 113 -10.63 21.63 16.14
N VAL A 114 -11.22 20.46 16.38
CA VAL A 114 -12.46 20.03 15.74
C VAL A 114 -13.62 20.97 16.04
N ALA A 115 -13.71 21.48 17.28
CA ALA A 115 -14.78 22.39 17.70
C ALA A 115 -14.72 23.76 17.01
N HIS A 116 -13.52 24.21 16.63
CA HIS A 116 -13.30 25.54 16.06
C HIS A 116 -12.92 25.51 14.57
N TYR A 117 -12.79 24.33 13.96
CA TYR A 117 -12.39 24.19 12.57
C TYR A 117 -13.54 24.55 11.62
N ALA A 118 -13.28 25.52 10.73
CA ALA A 118 -14.14 25.86 9.61
C ALA A 118 -13.41 25.56 8.28
N THR A 119 -14.11 24.96 7.31
CA THR A 119 -13.56 24.66 5.99
C THR A 119 -14.45 25.21 4.88
N ALA A 120 -13.82 25.79 3.86
CA ALA A 120 -14.48 26.24 2.64
C ALA A 120 -14.88 25.07 1.72
N TYR A 121 -14.28 23.88 1.90
CA TYR A 121 -14.45 22.71 1.03
C TYR A 121 -14.85 21.49 1.86
N ALA A 122 -16.16 21.35 2.10
CA ALA A 122 -16.72 20.24 2.90
C ALA A 122 -17.45 19.16 2.08
N SER A 123 -17.59 19.35 0.76
CA SER A 123 -18.38 18.44 -0.07
C SER A 123 -17.55 17.82 -1.20
N ILE A 124 -17.93 16.59 -1.55
CA ILE A 124 -17.37 15.83 -2.66
C ILE A 124 -18.35 15.79 -3.82
N GLN A 125 -17.84 15.61 -5.04
CA GLN A 125 -18.64 15.42 -6.24
C GLN A 125 -17.97 14.42 -7.19
N LEU A 126 -18.75 13.83 -8.09
CA LEU A 126 -18.23 12.94 -9.14
C LEU A 126 -17.48 13.74 -10.21
N TRP A 127 -16.29 13.28 -10.58
CA TRP A 127 -15.46 13.92 -11.59
C TRP A 127 -15.89 13.54 -13.01
N LYS A 128 -16.31 14.54 -13.77
CA LYS A 128 -16.79 14.42 -15.16
C LYS A 128 -15.79 14.95 -16.21
N GLY A 129 -14.70 15.59 -15.79
CA GLY A 129 -13.70 16.15 -16.71
C GLY A 129 -12.65 15.14 -17.17
N SER A 130 -11.54 15.65 -17.71
CA SER A 130 -10.44 14.83 -18.25
C SER A 130 -9.84 13.89 -17.19
N LYS A 131 -9.58 12.64 -17.60
CA LYS A 131 -8.94 11.61 -16.77
C LYS A 131 -7.45 11.48 -17.06
N THR A 132 -6.70 10.85 -16.17
CA THR A 132 -5.25 10.75 -16.31
C THR A 132 -4.90 9.79 -17.47
N PRO A 133 -4.18 10.26 -18.51
CA PRO A 133 -3.73 9.36 -19.56
C PRO A 133 -2.66 8.40 -19.01
N LEU A 134 -2.62 7.19 -19.56
CA LEU A 134 -1.71 6.13 -19.08
C LEU A 134 -0.24 6.57 -19.06
N TRP A 135 0.22 7.29 -20.08
CA TRP A 135 1.60 7.77 -20.15
C TRP A 135 1.94 8.69 -18.98
N ALA A 136 1.03 9.57 -18.56
CA ALA A 136 1.26 10.50 -17.46
C ALA A 136 1.29 9.76 -16.12
N TYR A 137 0.40 8.77 -15.96
CA TYR A 137 0.41 7.90 -14.79
C TYR A 137 1.74 7.15 -14.64
N LEU A 138 2.24 6.57 -15.73
CA LEU A 138 3.52 5.85 -15.74
C LEU A 138 4.72 6.81 -15.58
N ALA A 139 4.65 8.03 -16.10
CA ALA A 139 5.70 9.02 -15.92
C ALA A 139 5.84 9.43 -14.43
N ILE A 140 4.73 9.56 -13.70
CA ILE A 140 4.74 9.96 -12.28
C ILE A 140 5.06 8.78 -11.36
N HIS A 141 4.46 7.60 -11.59
CA HIS A 141 4.54 6.47 -10.66
C HIS A 141 5.50 5.36 -11.09
N GLY A 142 5.98 5.35 -12.34
CA GLY A 142 6.75 4.25 -12.91
C GLY A 142 8.02 3.90 -12.13
N LEU A 143 8.73 4.90 -11.59
CA LEU A 143 9.91 4.68 -10.75
C LEU A 143 9.58 3.87 -9.48
N PHE A 144 8.45 4.17 -8.82
CA PHE A 144 8.01 3.43 -7.63
C PHE A 144 7.46 2.06 -7.98
N LEU A 145 6.63 1.99 -9.03
CA LEU A 145 5.95 0.76 -9.45
C LEU A 145 6.94 -0.29 -9.94
N PHE A 146 8.07 0.09 -10.53
CA PHE A 146 9.03 -0.86 -11.08
C PHE A 146 9.57 -1.91 -10.06
N PRO A 147 10.20 -1.53 -8.94
CA PRO A 147 10.63 -2.48 -7.92
C PRO A 147 9.45 -3.18 -7.22
N ILE A 148 8.33 -2.48 -7.01
CA ILE A 148 7.13 -3.04 -6.36
C ILE A 148 6.52 -4.17 -7.20
N VAL A 149 6.29 -3.92 -8.49
CA VAL A 149 5.73 -4.92 -9.42
C VAL A 149 6.69 -6.09 -9.58
N THR A 150 8.00 -5.82 -9.67
CA THR A 150 9.00 -6.89 -9.71
C THR A 150 8.90 -7.78 -8.47
N TRP A 151 8.82 -7.17 -7.28
CA TRP A 151 8.65 -7.90 -6.03
C TRP A 151 7.35 -8.71 -6.00
N LEU A 152 6.20 -8.12 -6.34
CA LEU A 152 4.90 -8.82 -6.37
C LEU A 152 4.93 -10.04 -7.30
N VAL A 153 5.53 -9.91 -8.49
CA VAL A 153 5.68 -11.01 -9.45
C VAL A 153 6.58 -12.12 -8.87
N VAL A 154 7.68 -11.76 -8.21
CA VAL A 154 8.56 -12.73 -7.55
C VAL A 154 7.84 -13.48 -6.44
N GLN A 155 7.05 -12.79 -5.62
CA GLN A 155 6.25 -13.41 -4.56
C GLN A 155 5.22 -14.39 -5.12
N VAL A 156 4.56 -14.04 -6.23
CA VAL A 156 3.61 -14.95 -6.87
C VAL A 156 4.30 -16.18 -7.46
N ARG A 157 5.41 -16.00 -8.20
CA ARG A 157 6.11 -17.10 -8.87
C ARG A 157 6.62 -18.14 -7.88
N ARG A 158 7.25 -17.68 -6.79
CA ARG A 158 7.76 -18.58 -5.75
C ARG A 158 6.66 -19.34 -5.04
N GLY A 159 5.52 -18.70 -4.75
CA GLY A 159 4.37 -19.36 -4.15
C GLY A 159 3.74 -20.41 -5.08
N GLY A 160 4.03 -20.34 -6.37
CA GLY A 160 3.65 -21.34 -7.35
C GLY A 160 4.61 -22.52 -7.47
N GLU A 161 5.93 -22.28 -7.38
CA GLU A 161 6.98 -23.30 -7.49
C GLU A 161 6.97 -24.27 -6.29
N THR A 162 6.59 -23.80 -5.11
CA THR A 162 6.44 -24.61 -3.88
C THR A 162 5.39 -25.71 -3.97
N ARG A 163 4.51 -25.67 -4.99
CA ARG A 163 3.42 -26.64 -5.18
C ARG A 163 3.78 -27.81 -6.10
N ARG A 164 4.90 -27.75 -6.83
CA ARG A 164 5.37 -28.94 -7.56
C ARG A 164 5.90 -29.92 -6.53
N PRO A 165 5.33 -31.13 -6.38
CA PRO A 165 5.99 -32.13 -5.58
C PRO A 165 7.40 -32.28 -6.17
N ARG A 166 8.43 -32.01 -5.36
CA ARG A 166 9.75 -32.57 -5.65
C ARG A 166 9.46 -34.05 -5.86
N SER A 167 9.69 -34.56 -7.07
CA SER A 167 9.70 -35.98 -7.31
C SER A 167 10.74 -36.55 -6.36
N ALA A 168 10.29 -36.97 -5.17
CA ALA A 168 11.09 -37.80 -4.30
C ALA A 168 11.40 -39.02 -5.15
N GLY A 169 12.69 -39.18 -5.47
CA GLY A 169 13.18 -40.44 -6.01
C GLY A 169 12.65 -41.53 -5.10
N GLY A 170 11.83 -42.40 -5.68
CA GLY A 170 11.06 -43.37 -4.93
C GLY A 170 11.97 -44.28 -4.11
N VAL A 171 11.72 -44.32 -2.81
CA VAL A 171 11.80 -45.58 -2.07
C VAL A 171 10.36 -45.87 -1.68
N GLN A 172 9.75 -46.76 -2.44
CA GLN A 172 8.39 -47.22 -2.24
C GLN A 172 8.45 -48.36 -1.23
N GLU A 173 8.11 -48.08 0.03
CA GLU A 173 7.83 -49.15 0.98
C GLU A 173 6.43 -49.71 0.69
N PRO A 174 6.29 -51.03 0.44
CA PRO A 174 5.00 -51.64 0.18
C PRO A 174 4.35 -52.09 1.49
N GLY A 175 3.18 -51.51 1.79
CA GLY A 175 2.13 -52.25 2.48
C GLY A 175 1.58 -51.64 3.77
N SER A 176 0.53 -50.83 3.64
CA SER A 176 -0.65 -50.90 4.52
C SER A 176 -1.81 -50.13 3.90
N LYS A 177 -2.57 -50.81 3.04
CA LYS A 177 -3.90 -50.34 2.65
C LYS A 177 -4.87 -50.70 3.79
N VAL A 178 -5.19 -49.72 4.63
CA VAL A 178 -6.46 -49.73 5.38
C VAL A 178 -7.29 -48.59 4.83
N ALA A 179 -8.27 -48.94 4.02
CA ALA A 179 -9.27 -48.02 3.50
C ALA A 179 -10.29 -47.78 4.62
N ASP A 180 -10.22 -46.61 5.26
CA ASP A 180 -11.27 -46.14 6.14
C ASP A 180 -12.35 -45.47 5.28
N LEU A 181 -13.43 -46.21 5.04
CA LEU A 181 -14.66 -45.75 4.42
C LEU A 181 -15.63 -45.33 5.53
N SER A 182 -15.38 -44.17 6.13
CA SER A 182 -16.34 -43.47 6.98
C SER A 182 -16.57 -42.08 6.40
N GLY A 183 -17.65 -41.98 5.62
CA GLY A 183 -18.12 -40.72 5.06
C GLY A 183 -18.87 -39.95 6.14
N GLU A 184 -18.31 -38.80 6.54
CA GLU A 184 -19.05 -37.68 7.11
C GLU A 184 -18.24 -36.39 6.93
N GLY A 185 -18.75 -35.49 6.09
CA GLY A 185 -18.56 -34.04 6.24
C GLY A 185 -17.18 -33.41 6.05
N ALA A 186 -16.21 -34.03 5.36
CA ALA A 186 -14.99 -33.30 5.01
C ALA A 186 -15.32 -32.18 4.01
N PRO A 187 -15.09 -30.88 4.33
CA PRO A 187 -15.28 -29.82 3.35
C PRO A 187 -14.45 -30.17 2.12
N ALA A 188 -15.11 -30.14 0.97
CA ALA A 188 -14.58 -30.51 -0.32
C ALA A 188 -13.15 -29.96 -0.51
N ARG A 189 -12.14 -30.84 -0.51
CA ARG A 189 -10.73 -30.50 -0.80
C ARG A 189 -10.60 -29.65 -2.08
N TRP A 190 -11.50 -29.82 -3.05
CA TRP A 190 -11.53 -29.04 -4.28
C TRP A 190 -11.94 -27.57 -4.09
N GLU A 191 -12.76 -27.22 -3.09
CA GLU A 191 -13.11 -25.82 -2.77
C GLU A 191 -11.92 -25.08 -2.15
N GLN A 192 -11.14 -25.77 -1.30
CA GLN A 192 -9.88 -25.25 -0.76
C GLN A 192 -8.78 -25.14 -1.84
N GLU A 193 -8.80 -26.03 -2.84
CA GLU A 193 -7.86 -26.00 -3.97
C GLU A 193 -8.21 -24.94 -5.03
N ALA A 194 -9.49 -24.66 -5.26
CA ALA A 194 -9.98 -23.69 -6.26
C ALA A 194 -9.82 -22.23 -5.79
N ALA A 195 -10.10 -21.93 -4.52
CA ALA A 195 -10.02 -20.57 -3.99
C ALA A 195 -8.59 -20.11 -3.66
N GLY A 196 -7.61 -21.03 -3.59
CA GLY A 196 -6.25 -20.75 -3.13
C GLY A 196 -5.11 -21.06 -4.11
N GLY A 197 -5.39 -21.67 -5.27
CA GLY A 197 -4.38 -22.14 -6.22
C GLY A 197 -3.92 -21.11 -7.27
N GLN A 198 -2.87 -21.44 -8.03
CA GLN A 198 -2.43 -20.65 -9.20
C GLN A 198 -3.58 -20.39 -10.19
N GLY A 199 -4.49 -21.36 -10.38
CA GLY A 199 -5.70 -21.18 -11.20
C GLY A 199 -6.62 -20.09 -10.67
N GLY A 200 -6.81 -20.00 -9.35
CA GLY A 200 -7.57 -18.94 -8.71
C GLY A 200 -6.91 -17.57 -8.90
N LEU A 201 -5.59 -17.48 -8.81
CA LEU A 201 -4.86 -16.24 -9.11
C LEU A 201 -5.01 -15.83 -10.58
N VAL A 202 -4.87 -16.77 -11.52
CA VAL A 202 -5.02 -16.47 -12.95
C VAL A 202 -6.44 -16.00 -13.24
N ALA A 203 -7.47 -16.69 -12.73
CA ALA A 203 -8.87 -16.26 -12.89
C ALA A 203 -9.11 -14.87 -12.27
N TRP A 204 -8.57 -14.60 -11.08
CA TRP A 204 -8.62 -13.30 -10.42
C TRP A 204 -7.98 -12.20 -11.27
N LEU A 205 -6.79 -12.44 -11.82
CA LEU A 205 -6.10 -11.48 -12.68
C LEU A 205 -6.79 -11.26 -14.02
N ILE A 206 -7.40 -12.30 -14.60
CA ILE A 206 -8.22 -12.18 -15.82
C ILE A 206 -9.45 -11.30 -15.53
N LEU A 207 -10.18 -11.56 -14.44
CA LEU A 207 -11.34 -10.77 -14.04
C LEU A 207 -10.96 -9.29 -13.86
N LEU A 208 -9.87 -9.01 -13.15
CA LEU A 208 -9.37 -7.66 -12.96
C LEU A 208 -8.88 -7.02 -14.27
N GLY A 209 -8.30 -7.80 -15.19
CA GLY A 209 -7.90 -7.34 -16.51
C GLY A 209 -9.10 -6.94 -17.39
N VAL A 210 -10.17 -7.73 -17.36
CA VAL A 210 -11.43 -7.41 -18.05
C VAL A 210 -12.04 -6.14 -17.46
N LEU A 211 -12.11 -6.04 -16.13
CA LEU A 211 -12.60 -4.83 -15.46
C LEU A 211 -11.74 -3.61 -15.82
N ALA A 212 -10.41 -3.76 -15.83
CA ALA A 212 -9.49 -2.69 -16.20
C ALA A 212 -9.68 -2.21 -17.63
N LEU A 213 -9.91 -3.14 -18.57
CA LEU A 213 -10.20 -2.81 -19.96
C LEU A 213 -11.53 -2.06 -20.09
N GLY A 214 -12.59 -2.53 -19.40
CA GLY A 214 -13.88 -1.85 -19.36
C GLY A 214 -13.75 -0.42 -18.81
N MET A 215 -13.04 -0.25 -17.69
CA MET A 215 -12.74 1.06 -17.12
C MET A 215 -11.91 1.95 -18.07
N ALA A 216 -10.96 1.38 -18.80
CA ALA A 216 -10.13 2.12 -19.76
C ALA A 216 -10.95 2.64 -20.95
N VAL A 217 -11.93 1.87 -21.44
CA VAL A 217 -12.89 2.30 -22.48
C VAL A 217 -13.72 3.49 -21.96
N LEU A 218 -14.07 3.49 -20.67
CA LEU A 218 -14.75 4.62 -20.00
C LEU A 218 -13.80 5.80 -19.67
N GLY A 219 -12.53 5.75 -20.12
CA GLY A 219 -11.54 6.81 -19.93
C GLY A 219 -10.65 6.68 -18.69
N TYR A 220 -10.91 5.73 -17.79
CA TYR A 220 -10.10 5.48 -16.58
C TYR A 220 -8.84 4.66 -16.90
N ARG A 221 -7.97 5.18 -17.77
CA ARG A 221 -6.81 4.44 -18.30
C ARG A 221 -5.80 4.00 -17.23
N ALA A 222 -5.72 4.70 -16.09
CA ALA A 222 -4.91 4.27 -14.96
C ALA A 222 -5.33 2.90 -14.39
N ALA A 223 -6.58 2.48 -14.57
CA ALA A 223 -7.08 1.17 -14.12
C ALA A 223 -6.31 -0.01 -14.74
N LEU A 224 -5.74 0.16 -15.95
CA LEU A 224 -4.90 -0.84 -16.62
C LEU A 224 -3.65 -1.21 -15.83
N VAL A 225 -3.20 -0.33 -14.94
CA VAL A 225 -2.07 -0.57 -14.03
C VAL A 225 -2.57 -0.83 -12.62
N VAL A 226 -3.50 0.00 -12.13
CA VAL A 226 -3.99 -0.05 -10.75
C VAL A 226 -4.63 -1.40 -10.43
N LEU A 227 -5.53 -1.91 -11.29
CA LEU A 227 -6.27 -3.13 -10.96
C LEU A 227 -5.38 -4.38 -10.97
N PRO A 228 -4.53 -4.64 -12.00
CA PRO A 228 -3.64 -5.80 -11.96
C PRO A 228 -2.63 -5.73 -10.81
N VAL A 229 -1.99 -4.58 -10.58
CA VAL A 229 -0.98 -4.44 -9.52
C VAL A 229 -1.63 -4.48 -8.13
N GLY A 230 -2.78 -3.82 -7.96
CA GLY A 230 -3.59 -3.87 -6.74
C GLY A 230 -4.12 -5.28 -6.46
N GLY A 231 -4.49 -6.01 -7.52
CA GLY A 231 -4.90 -7.42 -7.44
C GLY A 231 -3.80 -8.35 -6.97
N LEU A 232 -2.57 -8.16 -7.48
CA LEU A 232 -1.39 -8.87 -7.01
C LEU A 232 -1.07 -8.53 -5.55
N ALA A 233 -1.17 -7.25 -5.17
CA ALA A 233 -0.97 -6.82 -3.79
C ALA A 233 -2.03 -7.44 -2.86
N ALA A 234 -3.30 -7.44 -3.26
CA ALA A 234 -4.38 -8.10 -2.51
C ALA A 234 -4.12 -9.60 -2.36
N TRP A 235 -3.65 -10.27 -3.43
CA TRP A 235 -3.27 -11.68 -3.36
C TRP A 235 -2.16 -11.93 -2.35
N VAL A 236 -1.09 -11.12 -2.35
CA VAL A 236 0.01 -11.23 -1.38
C VAL A 236 -0.46 -10.93 0.05
N LEU A 237 -1.33 -9.93 0.24
CA LEU A 237 -1.90 -9.57 1.53
C LEU A 237 -2.74 -10.70 2.14
N LEU A 238 -3.53 -11.40 1.30
CA LEU A 238 -4.45 -12.46 1.71
C LEU A 238 -3.83 -13.86 1.68
N ALA A 239 -2.63 -14.03 1.11
CA ALA A 239 -1.94 -15.31 1.11
C ALA A 239 -1.63 -15.77 2.55
N ALA A 240 -2.12 -16.95 2.92
CA ALA A 240 -1.92 -17.54 4.26
C ALA A 240 -0.43 -17.87 4.53
N GLU A 241 0.02 -17.66 5.77
CA GLU A 241 1.42 -17.90 6.20
C GLU A 241 1.82 -19.39 6.10
N GLU A 242 0.87 -20.31 6.31
CA GLU A 242 1.07 -21.76 6.19
C GLU A 242 1.53 -22.20 4.80
N ARG A 243 1.15 -21.45 3.75
CA ARG A 243 1.55 -21.71 2.35
C ARG A 243 3.06 -21.60 2.12
N TRP A 244 3.79 -21.01 3.08
CA TRP A 244 5.20 -20.66 2.96
C TRP A 244 6.08 -21.15 4.11
N ALA A 245 5.49 -21.63 5.20
CA ALA A 245 6.21 -22.20 6.34
C ALA A 245 6.93 -23.52 6.00
N ALA A 246 6.42 -24.26 5.01
CA ALA A 246 6.95 -25.57 4.61
C ALA A 246 8.35 -25.54 3.95
N THR A 247 8.86 -24.37 3.58
CA THR A 247 10.07 -24.27 2.72
C THR A 247 11.37 -23.96 3.42
N GLY A 248 11.40 -23.51 4.68
CA GLY A 248 12.65 -23.13 5.37
C GLY A 248 13.47 -22.00 4.71
N GLU A 249 13.07 -21.52 3.53
CA GLU A 249 13.66 -20.37 2.84
C GLU A 249 13.05 -19.06 3.39
N ALA A 250 13.92 -18.09 3.64
CA ALA A 250 13.65 -16.83 4.35
C ALA A 250 12.64 -15.86 3.70
N ILE A 251 11.86 -16.28 2.70
CA ILE A 251 11.05 -15.39 1.86
C ILE A 251 9.65 -15.98 1.56
N ALA A 252 8.93 -16.37 2.61
CA ALA A 252 7.47 -16.18 2.64
C ALA A 252 7.14 -14.69 2.40
N PRO A 253 5.90 -14.26 2.05
CA PRO A 253 5.46 -12.92 2.40
C PRO A 253 5.45 -12.87 3.92
N THR A 254 6.62 -12.53 4.46
CA THR A 254 6.79 -12.23 5.86
C THR A 254 5.73 -11.20 6.23
N LEU A 255 5.28 -11.16 7.48
CA LEU A 255 4.35 -10.13 7.93
C LEU A 255 4.71 -8.70 7.43
N PRO A 256 6.00 -8.29 7.36
CA PRO A 256 6.44 -7.09 6.62
C PRO A 256 5.97 -7.00 5.16
N GLY A 257 6.08 -8.07 4.37
CA GLY A 257 5.58 -8.11 2.98
C GLY A 257 4.07 -7.95 2.87
N ARG A 258 3.29 -8.56 3.77
CA ARG A 258 1.83 -8.36 3.80
C ARG A 258 1.48 -6.91 4.15
N PHE A 259 2.20 -6.32 5.10
CA PHE A 259 2.05 -4.90 5.43
C PHE A 259 2.41 -3.99 4.24
N LEU A 260 3.51 -4.26 3.51
CA LEU A 260 3.82 -3.52 2.28
C LEU A 260 2.74 -3.68 1.22
N ALA A 261 2.18 -4.88 1.03
CA ALA A 261 1.10 -5.11 0.10
C ALA A 261 -0.17 -4.30 0.46
N LEU A 262 -0.46 -4.15 1.75
CA LEU A 262 -1.50 -3.24 2.26
C LEU A 262 -1.18 -1.77 1.90
N LEU A 263 0.06 -1.30 2.09
CA LEU A 263 0.45 0.08 1.71
C LEU A 263 0.31 0.32 0.20
N VAL A 264 0.76 -0.63 -0.62
CA VAL A 264 0.65 -0.56 -2.08
C VAL A 264 -0.81 -0.55 -2.53
N GLY A 265 -1.63 -1.47 -1.99
CA GLY A 265 -3.06 -1.53 -2.30
C GLY A 265 -3.79 -0.23 -1.93
N LEU A 266 -3.51 0.32 -0.74
CA LEU A 266 -4.08 1.58 -0.28
C LEU A 266 -3.67 2.76 -1.18
N ALA A 267 -2.38 2.87 -1.53
CA ALA A 267 -1.90 3.92 -2.41
C ALA A 267 -2.54 3.85 -3.81
N LEU A 268 -2.62 2.65 -4.39
CA LEU A 268 -3.24 2.44 -5.69
C LEU A 268 -4.75 2.75 -5.66
N ALA A 269 -5.46 2.35 -4.60
CA ALA A 269 -6.87 2.68 -4.40
C ALA A 269 -7.08 4.19 -4.34
N ILE A 270 -6.21 4.93 -3.65
CA ILE A 270 -6.25 6.42 -3.62
C ILE A 270 -6.05 6.99 -5.03
N THR A 271 -5.08 6.48 -5.80
CA THR A 271 -4.85 7.00 -7.17
C THR A 271 -6.06 6.82 -8.09
N LEU A 272 -6.81 5.71 -7.95
CA LEU A 272 -8.04 5.50 -8.71
C LEU A 272 -9.22 6.30 -8.14
N GLY A 273 -9.28 6.46 -6.81
CA GLY A 273 -10.31 7.25 -6.13
C GLY A 273 -10.37 8.69 -6.61
N VAL A 274 -9.21 9.35 -6.79
CA VAL A 274 -9.17 10.74 -7.29
C VAL A 274 -9.52 10.86 -8.78
N GLU A 275 -9.59 9.76 -9.54
CA GLU A 275 -10.14 9.76 -10.89
C GLU A 275 -11.67 9.82 -10.89
N VAL A 276 -12.31 9.44 -9.78
CA VAL A 276 -13.76 9.30 -9.66
C VAL A 276 -14.35 10.44 -8.81
N ILE A 277 -13.72 10.79 -7.69
CA ILE A 277 -14.26 11.71 -6.69
C ILE A 277 -13.31 12.89 -6.52
N VAL A 278 -13.87 14.11 -6.52
CA VAL A 278 -13.14 15.36 -6.32
C VAL A 278 -13.84 16.26 -5.31
N LEU A 279 -13.11 17.21 -4.75
CA LEU A 279 -13.68 18.24 -3.89
C LEU A 279 -14.55 19.20 -4.71
N LYS A 280 -15.74 19.53 -4.21
CA LYS A 280 -16.61 20.54 -4.83
C LYS A 280 -15.94 21.90 -4.75
N GLY A 281 -15.91 22.67 -5.84
CA GLY A 281 -15.22 23.96 -5.89
C GLY A 281 -13.72 23.87 -6.19
N ASP A 282 -13.19 22.69 -6.50
CA ASP A 282 -11.82 22.52 -6.96
C ASP A 282 -11.63 23.11 -8.38
N ILE A 283 -10.41 23.60 -8.68
CA ILE A 283 -10.02 24.01 -10.03
C ILE A 283 -9.72 22.74 -10.81
N SER A 284 -10.68 22.32 -11.63
CA SER A 284 -10.67 20.99 -12.25
C SER A 284 -10.66 19.92 -11.15
N ARG A 285 -9.52 19.28 -10.91
CA ARG A 285 -9.27 18.36 -9.79
C ARG A 285 -7.89 18.57 -9.16
N MET A 286 -7.29 19.74 -9.38
CA MET A 286 -5.90 20.00 -9.04
C MET A 286 -5.65 19.83 -7.54
N ASN A 287 -6.48 20.43 -6.68
CA ASN A 287 -6.28 20.33 -5.23
C ASN A 287 -6.52 18.90 -4.73
N THR A 288 -7.50 18.20 -5.31
CA THR A 288 -7.78 16.79 -4.99
C THR A 288 -6.56 15.93 -5.32
N VAL A 289 -6.04 16.01 -6.55
CA VAL A 289 -4.85 15.26 -6.94
C VAL A 289 -3.67 15.64 -6.06
N PHE A 290 -3.40 16.94 -5.89
CA PHE A 290 -2.26 17.42 -5.13
C PHE A 290 -2.26 16.95 -3.66
N LYS A 291 -3.39 17.10 -2.95
CA LYS A 291 -3.50 16.71 -1.52
C LYS A 291 -3.38 15.21 -1.33
N PHE A 292 -4.03 14.42 -2.17
CA PHE A 292 -4.04 12.96 -2.03
C PHE A 292 -2.80 12.28 -2.62
N TYR A 293 -2.09 12.89 -3.58
CA TYR A 293 -0.91 12.27 -4.16
C TYR A 293 0.31 12.32 -3.23
N LEU A 294 0.36 13.24 -2.27
CA LEU A 294 1.46 13.29 -1.31
C LEU A 294 1.51 12.02 -0.45
N GLN A 295 0.38 11.59 0.12
CA GLN A 295 0.30 10.31 0.82
C GLN A 295 0.58 9.12 -0.10
N VAL A 296 0.13 9.15 -1.37
CA VAL A 296 0.47 8.11 -2.36
C VAL A 296 1.98 8.01 -2.56
N TRP A 297 2.68 9.13 -2.71
CA TRP A 297 4.13 9.15 -2.91
C TRP A 297 4.88 8.69 -1.67
N VAL A 298 4.42 9.00 -0.46
CA VAL A 298 5.00 8.47 0.78
C VAL A 298 4.83 6.95 0.84
N LEU A 299 3.60 6.45 0.63
CA LEU A 299 3.28 5.02 0.68
C LEU A 299 4.05 4.22 -0.38
N LEU A 300 4.04 4.69 -1.64
CA LEU A 300 4.76 4.04 -2.74
C LEU A 300 6.28 4.22 -2.62
N GLY A 301 6.77 5.36 -2.13
CA GLY A 301 8.20 5.62 -1.94
C GLY A 301 8.82 4.69 -0.90
N VAL A 302 8.18 4.55 0.28
CA VAL A 302 8.61 3.60 1.31
C VAL A 302 8.54 2.16 0.78
N SER A 303 7.44 1.80 0.11
CA SER A 303 7.27 0.45 -0.46
C SER A 303 8.31 0.13 -1.53
N ALA A 304 8.60 1.08 -2.43
CA ALA A 304 9.61 0.94 -3.47
C ALA A 304 11.02 0.80 -2.89
N ALA A 305 11.37 1.57 -1.85
CA ALA A 305 12.67 1.49 -1.20
C ALA A 305 12.89 0.10 -0.55
N VAL A 306 11.90 -0.42 0.18
CA VAL A 306 12.02 -1.73 0.82
C VAL A 306 12.04 -2.86 -0.22
N THR A 307 11.14 -2.83 -1.20
CA THR A 307 11.08 -3.86 -2.25
C THR A 307 12.32 -3.87 -3.14
N LEU A 308 12.93 -2.71 -3.40
CA LEU A 308 14.23 -2.61 -4.07
C LEU A 308 15.29 -3.40 -3.31
N VAL A 309 15.38 -3.25 -1.98
CA VAL A 309 16.33 -4.00 -1.15
C VAL A 309 16.02 -5.50 -1.10
N TRP A 310 14.76 -5.91 -1.26
CA TRP A 310 14.39 -7.34 -1.25
C TRP A 310 14.57 -8.04 -2.60
N VAL A 311 14.47 -7.29 -3.70
CA VAL A 311 14.60 -7.81 -5.07
C VAL A 311 16.03 -7.67 -5.62
N ALA A 312 16.77 -6.63 -5.21
CA ALA A 312 18.15 -6.39 -5.63
C ALA A 312 19.18 -7.49 -5.27
N PRO A 313 19.10 -8.18 -4.11
CA PRO A 313 20.06 -9.21 -3.73
C PRO A 313 19.93 -10.51 -4.55
N ARG A 314 20.78 -11.49 -4.24
CA ARG A 314 20.86 -12.81 -4.92
C ARG A 314 19.69 -13.81 -4.73
N PRO A 315 18.65 -13.66 -3.88
CA PRO A 315 17.74 -14.78 -3.64
C PRO A 315 16.87 -15.10 -4.86
N VAL A 316 16.70 -14.16 -5.80
CA VAL A 316 15.99 -14.44 -7.04
C VAL A 316 17.00 -14.92 -8.07
N ARG A 317 16.85 -16.15 -8.57
CA ARG A 317 17.75 -16.78 -9.56
C ARG A 317 17.61 -16.12 -10.93
N TRP A 318 18.18 -14.93 -11.08
CA TRP A 318 18.13 -14.19 -12.34
C TRP A 318 19.26 -14.63 -13.25
N SER A 319 18.99 -14.73 -14.55
CA SER A 319 20.08 -14.78 -15.52
C SER A 319 20.90 -13.48 -15.44
N HIS A 320 22.19 -13.54 -15.75
CA HIS A 320 23.05 -12.36 -15.79
C HIS A 320 22.47 -11.26 -16.68
N THR A 321 21.88 -11.64 -17.81
CA THR A 321 21.23 -10.74 -18.77
C THR A 321 20.00 -10.06 -18.16
N ALA A 322 19.09 -10.80 -17.53
CA ALA A 322 17.91 -10.21 -16.89
C ALA A 322 18.30 -9.20 -15.79
N ARG A 323 19.32 -9.53 -15.01
CA ARG A 323 19.83 -8.65 -13.95
C ARG A 323 20.42 -7.35 -14.52
N ARG A 324 21.20 -7.44 -15.61
CA ARG A 324 21.75 -6.25 -16.30
C ARG A 324 20.64 -5.34 -16.82
N TRP A 325 19.65 -5.89 -17.51
CA TRP A 325 18.54 -5.10 -18.06
C TRP A 325 17.71 -4.42 -16.98
N TRP A 326 17.48 -5.09 -15.86
CA TRP A 326 16.68 -4.52 -14.78
C TRP A 326 17.38 -3.38 -14.05
N TRP A 327 18.69 -3.51 -13.78
CA TRP A 327 19.48 -2.39 -13.26
C TRP A 327 19.58 -1.25 -14.27
N GLY A 328 19.73 -1.56 -15.57
CA GLY A 328 19.72 -0.57 -16.63
C GLY A 328 18.41 0.22 -16.69
N LEU A 329 17.27 -0.48 -16.61
CA LEU A 329 15.95 0.16 -16.60
C LEU A 329 15.71 0.97 -15.32
N LEU A 330 16.09 0.45 -14.14
CA LEU A 330 16.00 1.22 -12.90
C LEU A 330 16.84 2.51 -12.97
N LEU A 331 18.06 2.42 -13.50
CA LEU A 331 18.94 3.57 -13.67
C LEU A 331 18.34 4.59 -14.65
N ALA A 332 17.77 4.12 -15.77
CA ALA A 332 17.10 4.98 -16.73
C ALA A 332 15.88 5.70 -16.12
N LEU A 333 15.04 4.99 -15.36
CA LEU A 333 13.90 5.57 -14.65
C LEU A 333 14.34 6.61 -13.61
N ARG A 334 15.40 6.30 -12.83
CA ARG A 334 15.96 7.22 -11.85
C ARG A 334 16.56 8.45 -12.51
N PHE A 335 17.28 8.27 -13.62
CA PHE A 335 17.82 9.37 -14.41
C PHE A 335 16.71 10.28 -14.92
N ALA A 336 15.66 9.71 -15.54
CA ALA A 336 14.51 10.45 -16.02
C ALA A 336 13.80 11.24 -14.89
N ALA A 337 13.62 10.64 -13.71
CA ALA A 337 13.05 11.32 -12.55
C ALA A 337 13.96 12.47 -12.05
N ALA A 338 15.29 12.27 -12.05
CA ALA A 338 16.27 13.27 -11.63
C ALA A 338 16.39 14.45 -12.62
N LEU A 339 15.95 14.31 -13.87
CA LEU A 339 15.85 15.43 -14.80
C LEU A 339 14.81 16.46 -14.37
N TYR A 340 13.75 16.04 -13.66
CA TYR A 340 12.68 16.96 -13.25
C TYR A 340 13.19 18.14 -12.41
N PRO A 341 13.89 17.98 -11.27
CA PRO A 341 14.37 19.13 -10.51
C PRO A 341 15.30 20.04 -11.32
N LEU A 342 16.10 19.50 -12.25
CA LEU A 342 16.98 20.30 -13.10
C LEU A 342 16.20 21.12 -14.14
N LEU A 343 15.29 20.47 -14.87
CA LEU A 343 14.54 21.08 -15.96
C LEU A 343 13.41 21.97 -15.45
N ALA A 344 12.69 21.53 -14.42
CA ALA A 344 11.59 22.27 -13.84
C ALA A 344 12.08 23.56 -13.18
N THR A 345 13.23 23.54 -12.49
CA THR A 345 13.81 24.76 -11.90
C THR A 345 14.09 25.80 -12.98
N ARG A 346 14.74 25.40 -14.08
CA ARG A 346 15.02 26.30 -15.21
C ARG A 346 13.74 26.83 -15.85
N ALA A 347 12.74 25.98 -16.07
CA ALA A 347 11.45 26.39 -16.63
C ALA A 347 10.74 27.41 -15.71
N ARG A 348 10.69 27.15 -14.40
CA ARG A 348 10.06 28.04 -13.41
C ARG A 348 10.79 29.37 -13.25
N VAL A 349 12.13 29.37 -13.33
CA VAL A 349 12.92 30.61 -13.29
C VAL A 349 12.66 31.49 -14.52
N ARG A 350 12.35 30.88 -15.67
CA ARG A 350 12.01 31.59 -16.92
C ARG A 350 10.55 32.02 -16.98
N ASP A 351 9.66 31.25 -16.38
CA ASP A 351 8.22 31.50 -16.29
C ASP A 351 7.93 32.48 -15.13
N ARG A 352 8.39 33.73 -15.29
CA ARG A 352 8.15 34.84 -14.35
C ARG A 352 7.03 35.74 -14.85
N TYR A 353 6.31 36.34 -13.91
CA TYR A 353 5.32 37.39 -14.17
C TYR A 353 5.99 38.63 -14.80
N VAL A 354 7.14 39.06 -14.27
CA VAL A 354 7.92 40.18 -14.81
C VAL A 354 9.22 39.65 -15.43
N ARG A 355 9.31 39.71 -16.76
CA ARG A 355 10.47 39.19 -17.52
C ARG A 355 11.68 40.12 -17.53
N GLU A 356 11.47 41.40 -17.19
CA GLU A 356 12.48 42.45 -17.24
C GLU A 356 13.45 42.38 -16.05
N ILE A 357 13.01 41.82 -14.92
CA ILE A 357 13.83 41.64 -13.73
C ILE A 357 14.68 40.38 -13.91
N GLY A 358 15.98 40.59 -14.14
CA GLY A 358 16.98 39.53 -14.25
C GLY A 358 17.19 38.72 -12.96
N PRO A 359 18.22 37.86 -12.91
CA PRO A 359 18.65 37.24 -11.66
C PRO A 359 19.07 38.34 -10.67
N THR A 360 18.39 38.46 -9.54
CA THR A 360 18.70 39.42 -8.48
C THR A 360 18.72 38.71 -7.13
N LEU A 361 19.54 39.20 -6.21
CA LEU A 361 19.54 38.79 -4.80
C LEU A 361 18.52 39.58 -3.96
N ASP A 362 17.95 40.65 -4.52
CA ASP A 362 16.88 41.40 -3.90
C ASP A 362 15.56 40.63 -4.03
N GLY A 363 15.15 40.00 -2.92
CA GLY A 363 13.91 39.23 -2.84
C GLY A 363 12.65 40.08 -3.05
N MET A 364 12.68 41.39 -2.74
CA MET A 364 11.54 42.27 -2.98
C MET A 364 11.42 42.63 -4.46
N ALA A 365 12.54 42.95 -5.11
CA ALA A 365 12.57 43.10 -6.56
C ALA A 365 12.19 41.81 -7.31
N PHE A 366 12.48 40.63 -6.72
CA PHE A 366 12.03 39.35 -7.28
C PHE A 366 10.51 39.13 -7.15
N LEU A 367 9.86 39.78 -6.19
CA LEU A 367 8.42 39.60 -5.91
C LEU A 367 7.52 40.63 -6.61
N SER A 368 8.07 41.78 -6.99
CA SER A 368 7.44 42.79 -7.86
C SER A 368 7.44 42.33 -9.31
#